data_AF-A0A8T7GMN9-F1
#
_entry.id   AF-A0A8T7GMN9-F1
#
_cell.length_a   1.000
_cell.length_b   1.000
_cell.length_c   1.000
_cell.angle_alpha   90.00
_cell.angle_beta   90.00
_cell.angle_gamma   90.00
#
_symmetry.space_group_name_H-M   'P 1'
#
loop_
_entity.id
_entity.type
_entity.pdbx_description
1 polymer ?
#
loop_
_entity_poly.entity_id
_entity_poly.type
_entity_poly.pdbx_seq_one_letter_code
_entity_poly.pdbx_strand_id
1 'polypeptide(L)'
;MVSSAAGGSPPLDYGVSKLVALVGAALGALGVANEAVGLLGTILYLVGFYSLSRYYREERMFYYALYSSVAWMVAAAVFAGLVAGAVFGGAALVLVALALGLLLLWGAAIVAGYYKQRLMELLAPHGDAKLAGLAGKLYWYGGLAAIIIVGLVIQSVAMLVEVVVILSLQPPGGGG
;
A
#
# COMPACT_ATOMS: atom_id res chain seq x y z
N MET A 1 34.05 -24.20 -7.23
CA MET A 1 32.83 -24.58 -6.48
C MET A 1 32.79 -23.73 -5.21
N VAL A 2 32.20 -22.53 -5.28
CA VAL A 2 32.06 -21.66 -4.12
C VAL A 2 30.60 -21.71 -3.73
N SER A 3 30.34 -22.43 -2.64
CA SER A 3 29.10 -22.35 -1.87
C SER A 3 29.02 -20.93 -1.32
N SER A 4 28.22 -20.09 -1.98
CA SER A 4 27.89 -18.76 -1.47
C SER A 4 26.96 -18.98 -0.28
N ALA A 5 27.53 -18.81 0.92
CA ALA A 5 26.80 -18.63 2.14
C ALA A 5 25.90 -17.40 1.99
N ALA A 6 24.66 -17.63 1.57
CA ALA A 6 23.59 -16.66 1.64
C ALA A 6 23.29 -16.41 3.12
N GLY A 7 24.10 -15.55 3.74
CA GLY A 7 23.89 -14.99 5.08
C GLY A 7 22.69 -14.04 5.13
N GLY A 8 21.56 -14.44 4.54
CA GLY A 8 20.28 -13.83 4.81
C GLY A 8 19.80 -14.34 6.16
N SER A 9 19.42 -13.44 7.04
CA SER A 9 18.68 -13.80 8.25
C SER A 9 17.52 -14.73 7.87
N PRO A 10 17.26 -15.80 8.64
CA PRO A 10 16.15 -16.70 8.37
C PRO A 10 14.86 -15.88 8.27
N PRO A 11 13.99 -16.15 7.28
CA PRO A 11 12.75 -15.41 7.14
C PRO A 11 11.96 -15.51 8.45
N LEU A 12 11.41 -14.37 8.91
CA LEU A 12 10.55 -14.32 10.10
C LEU A 12 9.46 -15.38 9.97
N ASP A 13 9.03 -16.05 11.04
CA ASP A 13 7.93 -17.03 10.94
C ASP A 13 6.73 -16.48 10.13
N TYR A 14 6.06 -17.35 9.38
CA TYR A 14 4.95 -16.99 8.49
C TYR A 14 3.85 -16.25 9.25
N GLY A 15 3.49 -16.72 10.45
CA GLY A 15 2.51 -16.08 11.31
C GLY A 15 2.91 -14.67 11.70
N VAL A 16 4.18 -14.47 12.08
CA VAL A 16 4.73 -13.15 12.44
C VAL A 16 4.72 -12.21 11.22
N SER A 17 5.12 -12.69 10.06
CA SER A 17 5.17 -11.91 8.82
C SER A 17 3.80 -11.36 8.42
N LYS A 18 2.78 -12.21 8.52
CA LYS A 18 1.38 -11.86 8.28
C LYS A 18 0.86 -10.85 9.29
N LEU A 19 1.18 -11.04 10.57
CA LEU A 19 0.77 -10.14 11.66
C LEU A 19 1.42 -8.76 11.49
N VAL A 20 2.70 -8.71 11.12
CA VAL A 20 3.42 -7.46 10.83
C VAL A 20 2.80 -6.71 9.64
N ALA A 21 2.45 -7.41 8.55
CA ALA A 21 1.76 -6.81 7.41
C ALA A 21 0.40 -6.22 7.80
N LEU A 22 -0.36 -6.95 8.61
CA LEU A 22 -1.68 -6.54 9.12
C LEU A 22 -1.60 -5.31 10.01
N VAL A 23 -0.71 -5.33 11.00
CA VAL A 23 -0.49 -4.20 11.90
C VAL A 23 0.00 -2.99 11.11
N GLY A 24 0.90 -3.21 10.15
CA GLY A 24 1.36 -2.15 9.25
C GLY A 24 0.23 -1.52 8.44
N ALA A 25 -0.64 -2.33 7.84
CA ALA A 25 -1.81 -1.85 7.12
C ALA A 25 -2.74 -1.04 8.05
N ALA A 26 -3.08 -1.58 9.23
CA ALA A 26 -3.96 -0.92 10.19
C ALA A 26 -3.39 0.42 10.68
N LEU A 27 -2.10 0.46 11.03
CA LEU A 27 -1.41 1.69 11.43
C LEU A 27 -1.33 2.69 10.27
N GLY A 28 -1.10 2.22 9.05
CA GLY A 28 -1.12 3.04 7.85
C GLY A 28 -2.47 3.73 7.65
N ALA A 29 -3.58 3.04 7.88
CA ALA A 29 -4.93 3.61 7.81
C ALA A 29 -5.15 4.67 8.90
N LEU A 30 -4.70 4.42 10.12
CA LEU A 30 -4.80 5.36 11.24
C LEU A 30 -3.87 6.57 11.10
N GLY A 31 -2.85 6.46 10.23
CA GLY A 31 -1.88 7.50 9.93
C GLY A 31 -2.47 8.82 9.42
N VAL A 32 -3.74 8.84 8.99
CA VAL A 32 -4.45 10.07 8.61
C VAL A 32 -4.49 11.08 9.76
N ALA A 33 -4.52 10.62 11.02
CA ALA A 33 -4.51 11.50 12.19
C ALA A 33 -3.10 11.89 12.65
N ASN A 34 -2.08 11.11 12.29
CA ASN A 34 -0.70 11.35 12.70
C ASN A 34 0.27 10.80 11.65
N GLU A 35 0.97 11.70 10.96
CA GLU A 35 1.89 11.36 9.87
C GLU A 35 3.01 10.41 10.30
N ALA A 36 3.51 10.54 11.53
CA ALA A 36 4.55 9.65 12.05
C ALA A 36 4.02 8.21 12.25
N VAL A 37 2.77 8.06 12.70
CA VAL A 37 2.11 6.75 12.81
C VAL A 37 1.87 6.16 11.42
N GLY A 38 1.47 6.97 10.44
CA GLY A 38 1.28 6.54 9.06
C GLY A 38 2.58 6.06 8.41
N LEU A 39 3.69 6.76 8.66
CA LEU A 39 5.01 6.36 8.19
C LEU A 39 5.44 5.02 8.80
N LEU A 40 5.32 4.88 10.13
CA LEU A 40 5.63 3.63 10.83
C LEU A 40 4.78 2.46 10.32
N GLY A 41 3.47 2.69 10.14
CA GLY A 41 2.56 1.70 9.57
C GLY A 41 2.96 1.28 8.17
N THR A 42 3.33 2.23 7.32
CA THR A 42 3.81 1.95 5.96
C THR A 42 5.10 1.12 5.97
N ILE A 43 6.05 1.45 6.84
CA ILE A 43 7.30 0.67 6.99
C ILE A 43 6.97 -0.77 7.41
N LEU A 44 6.14 -0.95 8.44
CA LEU A 44 5.71 -2.27 8.91
C LEU A 44 4.98 -3.06 7.82
N TYR A 45 4.12 -2.38 7.05
CA TYR A 45 3.41 -2.98 5.91
C TYR A 45 4.41 -3.52 4.89
N LEU A 46 5.41 -2.72 4.50
CA LEU A 46 6.45 -3.12 3.55
C LEU A 46 7.34 -4.24 4.08
N VAL A 47 7.71 -4.23 5.37
CA VAL A 47 8.46 -5.32 6.00
C VAL A 47 7.66 -6.62 6.00
N GLY A 48 6.37 -6.55 6.30
CA GLY A 48 5.46 -7.69 6.24
C GLY A 48 5.37 -8.29 4.83
N PHE A 49 5.17 -7.43 3.82
CA PHE A 49 5.14 -7.85 2.42
C PHE A 49 6.49 -8.34 1.90
N TYR A 50 7.62 -7.78 2.36
CA TYR A 50 8.95 -8.29 2.05
C TYR A 50 9.11 -9.72 2.53
N SER A 51 8.72 -9.99 3.79
CA SER A 51 8.78 -11.35 4.34
C SER A 51 7.84 -12.30 3.59
N LEU A 52 6.59 -11.90 3.34
CA LEU A 52 5.64 -12.72 2.56
C LEU A 52 6.16 -13.02 1.14
N SER A 53 6.80 -12.05 0.48
CA SER A 53 7.37 -12.25 -0.85
C SER A 53 8.48 -13.30 -0.87
N ARG A 54 9.29 -13.37 0.20
CA ARG A 54 10.31 -14.41 0.40
C ARG A 54 9.69 -15.78 0.65
N TYR A 55 8.61 -15.85 1.43
CA TYR A 55 7.89 -17.11 1.68
C TYR A 55 7.26 -17.70 0.42
N TYR A 56 6.55 -16.88 -0.35
CA TYR A 56 5.89 -17.33 -1.58
C TYR A 56 6.82 -17.36 -2.79
N ARG A 57 8.10 -16.95 -2.63
CA ARG A 57 9.11 -16.83 -3.70
C ARG A 57 8.63 -15.98 -4.88
N GLU A 58 7.85 -14.93 -4.59
CA GLU A 58 7.29 -14.02 -5.58
C GLU A 58 7.67 -12.58 -5.23
N GLU A 59 8.86 -12.17 -5.69
CA GLU A 59 9.43 -10.85 -5.40
C GLU A 59 8.53 -9.70 -5.90
N ARG A 60 7.70 -9.94 -6.92
CA ARG A 60 6.77 -8.94 -7.46
C ARG A 60 5.75 -8.45 -6.43
N MET A 61 5.40 -9.28 -5.43
CA MET A 61 4.51 -8.85 -4.34
C MET A 61 5.09 -7.66 -3.57
N PHE A 62 6.38 -7.74 -3.23
CA PHE A 62 7.05 -6.66 -2.52
C PHE A 62 7.17 -5.41 -3.39
N TYR A 63 7.56 -5.55 -4.66
CA TYR A 63 7.68 -4.40 -5.55
C TYR A 63 6.36 -3.66 -5.77
N TYR A 64 5.25 -4.36 -5.93
CA TYR A 64 3.94 -3.70 -6.07
C TYR A 64 3.49 -3.02 -4.78
N ALA A 65 3.69 -3.65 -3.63
CA ALA A 65 3.45 -3.00 -2.33
C ALA A 65 4.31 -1.72 -2.22
N LEU A 66 5.62 -1.83 -2.50
CA LEU A 66 6.57 -0.72 -2.44
C LEU A 66 6.20 0.42 -3.38
N TYR A 67 5.95 0.15 -4.66
CA TYR A 67 5.59 1.19 -5.62
C TYR A 67 4.29 1.89 -5.26
N SER A 68 3.30 1.15 -4.76
CA SER A 68 2.03 1.76 -4.31
C SER A 68 2.24 2.70 -3.12
N SER A 69 3.01 2.27 -2.11
CA SER A 69 3.28 3.06 -0.91
C SER A 69 4.16 4.27 -1.21
N VAL A 70 5.24 4.09 -1.97
CA VAL A 70 6.19 5.17 -2.30
C VAL A 70 5.51 6.21 -3.19
N ALA A 71 4.69 5.80 -4.17
CA ALA A 71 3.95 6.75 -5.01
C ALA A 71 3.07 7.69 -4.18
N TRP A 72 2.35 7.14 -3.20
CA TRP A 72 1.53 7.94 -2.29
C TRP A 72 2.37 8.86 -1.39
N MET A 73 3.44 8.35 -0.80
CA MET A 73 4.32 9.12 0.09
C MET A 73 4.99 10.30 -0.63
N VAL A 74 5.54 10.05 -1.83
CA VAL A 74 6.16 11.10 -2.63
C VAL A 74 5.14 12.16 -3.00
N ALA A 75 3.93 11.74 -3.40
CA ALA A 75 2.87 12.68 -3.75
C ALA A 75 2.43 13.53 -2.56
N ALA A 76 2.26 12.93 -1.38
CA ALA A 76 1.93 13.63 -0.14
C ALA A 76 3.03 14.62 0.27
N ALA A 77 4.30 14.22 0.20
CA ALA A 77 5.43 15.08 0.54
C ALA A 77 5.55 16.28 -0.43
N VAL A 78 5.40 16.04 -1.73
CA VAL A 78 5.40 17.11 -2.75
C VAL A 78 4.22 18.05 -2.54
N PHE A 79 3.02 17.52 -2.26
CA PHE A 79 1.84 18.33 -1.94
C PHE A 79 2.07 19.23 -0.73
N ALA A 80 2.56 18.66 0.39
CA ALA A 80 2.86 19.40 1.59
C ALA A 80 3.89 20.52 1.33
N GLY A 81 4.95 20.22 0.57
CA GLY A 81 5.95 21.20 0.16
C GLY A 81 5.40 22.33 -0.71
N LEU A 82 4.53 22.00 -1.69
CA LEU A 82 3.86 22.99 -2.54
C LEU A 82 2.98 23.93 -1.72
N VAL A 83 2.17 23.38 -0.81
CA VAL A 83 1.29 24.19 0.04
C VAL A 83 2.11 25.06 1.00
N ALA A 84 3.11 24.48 1.67
CA ALA A 84 3.97 25.22 2.59
C ALA A 84 4.71 26.38 1.91
N GLY A 85 5.25 26.16 0.70
CA GLY A 85 5.87 27.22 -0.09
C GLY A 85 4.89 28.31 -0.53
N ALA A 86 3.68 27.92 -0.93
CA ALA A 86 2.65 28.85 -1.40
C ALA A 86 2.11 29.77 -0.31
N VAL A 87 2.12 29.35 0.96
CA VAL A 87 1.69 30.17 2.10
C VAL A 87 2.47 31.49 2.17
N PHE A 88 3.78 31.47 1.87
CA PHE A 88 4.60 32.69 1.85
C PHE A 88 4.38 33.56 0.61
N GLY A 89 3.73 33.03 -0.43
CA GLY A 89 3.43 33.70 -1.69
C GLY A 89 2.06 34.37 -1.75
N GLY A 90 1.22 34.21 -0.72
CA GLY A 90 -0.11 34.80 -0.63
C GLY A 90 -1.25 33.93 -1.19
N ALA A 91 -2.49 34.36 -0.96
CA ALA A 91 -3.69 33.55 -1.14
C ALA A 91 -3.89 32.99 -2.56
N ALA A 92 -3.56 33.76 -3.61
CA ALA A 92 -3.70 33.29 -4.99
C ALA A 92 -2.78 32.09 -5.30
N LEU A 93 -1.54 32.11 -4.80
CA LEU A 93 -0.60 31.01 -4.97
C LEU A 93 -1.02 29.78 -4.18
N VAL A 94 -1.62 29.96 -3.00
CA VAL A 94 -2.19 28.84 -2.21
C VAL A 94 -3.28 28.12 -3.01
N LEU A 95 -4.19 28.85 -3.66
CA LEU A 95 -5.24 28.23 -4.47
C LEU A 95 -4.66 27.44 -5.65
N VAL A 96 -3.64 27.98 -6.33
CA VAL A 96 -2.95 27.28 -7.42
C VAL A 96 -2.23 26.03 -6.91
N ALA A 97 -1.53 26.13 -5.79
CA ALA A 97 -0.83 24.99 -5.17
C ALA A 97 -1.80 23.90 -4.72
N LEU A 98 -2.97 24.27 -4.17
CA LEU A 98 -4.02 23.32 -3.84
C LEU A 98 -4.55 22.61 -5.09
N ALA A 99 -4.85 23.34 -6.16
CA ALA A 99 -5.37 22.75 -7.39
C ALA A 99 -4.36 21.77 -8.04
N LEU A 100 -3.09 22.19 -8.19
CA LEU A 100 -2.02 21.33 -8.71
C LEU A 100 -1.74 20.15 -7.79
N GLY A 101 -1.77 20.39 -6.49
CA GLY A 101 -1.60 19.40 -5.44
C GLY A 101 -2.65 18.30 -5.46
N LEU A 102 -3.92 18.67 -5.55
CA LEU A 102 -5.04 17.73 -5.69
C LEU A 102 -4.91 16.89 -6.96
N LEU A 103 -4.53 17.51 -8.09
CA LEU A 103 -4.31 16.78 -9.34
C LEU A 103 -3.18 15.76 -9.21
N LEU A 104 -2.09 16.14 -8.53
CA LEU A 104 -0.94 15.27 -8.27
C LEU A 104 -1.30 14.10 -7.33
N LEU A 105 -2.03 14.36 -6.25
CA LEU A 105 -2.54 13.33 -5.34
C LEU A 105 -3.50 12.37 -6.05
N TRP A 106 -4.37 12.87 -6.93
CA TRP A 106 -5.26 12.04 -7.74
C TRP A 106 -4.49 11.13 -8.69
N GLY A 107 -3.48 11.65 -9.39
CA GLY A 107 -2.60 10.83 -10.23
C GLY A 107 -1.89 9.74 -9.43
N ALA A 108 -1.37 10.09 -8.25
CA ALA A 108 -0.74 9.13 -7.35
C ALA A 108 -1.73 8.06 -6.84
N ALA A 109 -2.97 8.43 -6.56
CA ALA A 109 -4.03 7.50 -6.17
C ALA A 109 -4.31 6.47 -7.27
N ILE A 110 -4.34 6.88 -8.54
CA ILE A 110 -4.52 5.97 -9.68
C ILE A 110 -3.33 5.01 -9.78
N VAL A 111 -2.11 5.52 -9.69
CA VAL A 111 -0.88 4.70 -9.75
C VAL A 111 -0.83 3.71 -8.59
N ALA A 112 -1.12 4.16 -7.36
CA ALA A 112 -1.17 3.30 -6.19
C ALA A 112 -2.28 2.23 -6.31
N GLY A 113 -3.47 2.62 -6.78
CA GLY A 113 -4.58 1.71 -7.05
C GLY A 113 -4.23 0.64 -8.08
N TYR A 114 -3.53 1.02 -9.16
CA TYR A 114 -3.03 0.07 -10.17
C TYR A 114 -2.11 -0.99 -9.56
N TYR A 115 -1.09 -0.56 -8.82
CA TYR A 115 -0.14 -1.50 -8.21
C TYR A 115 -0.78 -2.36 -7.13
N LYS A 116 -1.71 -1.80 -6.33
CA LYS A 116 -2.47 -2.58 -5.35
C LYS A 116 -3.39 -3.60 -6.01
N GLN A 117 -4.01 -3.28 -7.15
CA GLN A 117 -4.76 -4.28 -7.91
C GLN A 117 -3.87 -5.45 -8.31
N ARG A 118 -2.68 -5.17 -8.87
CA ARG A 118 -1.72 -6.22 -9.25
C ARG A 118 -1.21 -7.03 -8.05
N LEU A 119 -1.03 -6.38 -6.91
CA LEU A 119 -0.69 -7.04 -5.66
C LEU A 119 -1.79 -8.04 -5.25
N MET A 120 -3.05 -7.63 -5.28
CA MET A 120 -4.17 -8.52 -4.94
C MET A 120 -4.31 -9.68 -5.93
N GLU A 121 -4.09 -9.45 -7.22
CA GLU A 121 -4.07 -10.51 -8.24
C GLU A 121 -2.99 -11.57 -7.95
N LEU A 122 -1.81 -11.15 -7.44
CA LEU A 122 -0.75 -12.06 -7.01
C LEU A 122 -1.07 -12.81 -5.71
N LEU A 123 -1.84 -12.20 -4.80
CA LEU A 123 -2.25 -12.84 -3.54
C LEU A 123 -3.42 -13.81 -3.73
N ALA A 124 -4.22 -13.64 -4.78
CA ALA A 124 -5.42 -14.43 -5.03
C ALA A 124 -5.21 -15.96 -5.01
N PRO A 125 -4.12 -16.53 -5.58
CA PRO A 125 -3.86 -17.97 -5.53
C PRO A 125 -3.49 -18.50 -4.14
N HIS A 126 -3.15 -17.63 -3.19
CA HIS A 126 -2.62 -17.99 -1.87
C HIS A 126 -3.62 -17.78 -0.73
N GLY A 127 -4.84 -17.33 -1.03
CA GLY A 127 -5.91 -17.05 -0.07
C GLY A 127 -7.28 -17.13 -0.72
N ASP A 128 -8.20 -16.25 -0.32
CA ASP A 128 -9.51 -16.14 -0.95
C ASP A 128 -9.44 -15.33 -2.25
N ALA A 129 -9.40 -16.03 -3.39
CA ALA A 129 -9.34 -15.42 -4.72
C ALA A 129 -10.50 -14.46 -5.01
N LYS A 130 -11.69 -14.71 -4.46
CA LYS A 130 -12.87 -13.86 -4.67
C LYS A 130 -12.71 -12.53 -3.92
N LEU A 131 -12.26 -12.58 -2.66
CA LEU A 131 -12.00 -11.38 -1.87
C LEU A 131 -10.81 -10.58 -2.41
N ALA A 132 -9.74 -11.25 -2.83
CA ALA A 132 -8.59 -10.60 -3.45
C ALA A 132 -8.99 -9.90 -4.75
N GLY A 133 -9.77 -10.56 -5.62
CA GLY A 133 -10.31 -9.95 -6.83
C GLY A 133 -11.23 -8.76 -6.56
N LEU A 134 -12.05 -8.82 -5.50
CA LEU A 134 -12.89 -7.70 -5.07
C LEU A 134 -12.04 -6.52 -4.58
N ALA A 135 -11.07 -6.77 -3.69
CA ALA A 135 -10.16 -5.76 -3.16
C ALA A 135 -9.39 -5.05 -4.28
N GLY A 136 -8.84 -5.81 -5.23
CA GLY A 136 -8.11 -5.25 -6.37
C GLY A 136 -8.98 -4.34 -7.24
N LYS A 137 -10.22 -4.75 -7.54
CA LYS A 137 -11.16 -3.90 -8.30
C LYS A 137 -11.55 -2.64 -7.52
N LEU A 138 -11.80 -2.76 -6.22
CA LEU A 138 -12.12 -1.61 -5.38
C LEU A 138 -10.97 -0.61 -5.33
N TYR A 139 -9.72 -1.06 -5.25
CA TYR A 139 -8.56 -0.17 -5.33
C TYR A 139 -8.45 0.57 -6.66
N TRP A 140 -8.70 -0.12 -7.77
CA TRP A 140 -8.66 0.50 -9.09
C TRP A 140 -9.76 1.54 -9.28
N TYR A 141 -11.02 1.15 -9.05
CA TYR A 141 -12.16 2.07 -9.20
C TYR A 141 -12.13 3.18 -8.16
N GLY A 142 -11.70 2.88 -6.93
CA GLY A 142 -11.50 3.88 -5.88
C GLY A 142 -10.39 4.87 -6.23
N GLY A 143 -9.31 4.42 -6.90
CA GLY A 143 -8.27 5.29 -7.44
C GLY A 143 -8.79 6.24 -8.52
N LEU A 144 -9.50 5.70 -9.52
CA LEU A 144 -10.11 6.51 -10.60
C LEU A 144 -11.13 7.53 -10.05
N ALA A 145 -11.98 7.09 -9.12
CA ALA A 145 -13.00 7.93 -8.52
C ALA A 145 -12.48 8.84 -7.38
N ALA A 146 -11.18 8.79 -7.04
CA ALA A 146 -10.60 9.50 -5.89
C ALA A 146 -10.74 11.03 -5.96
N ILE A 147 -11.02 11.57 -7.17
CA ILE A 147 -11.31 12.99 -7.36
C ILE A 147 -12.57 13.43 -6.61
N ILE A 148 -13.48 12.49 -6.33
CA ILE A 148 -14.67 12.69 -5.50
C ILE A 148 -14.41 12.00 -4.16
N ILE A 149 -14.93 12.57 -3.06
CA ILE A 149 -14.90 11.95 -1.71
C ILE A 149 -15.35 10.48 -1.75
N VAL A 150 -16.27 10.13 -2.65
CA VAL A 150 -16.73 8.76 -2.89
C VAL A 150 -15.58 7.80 -3.22
N GLY A 151 -14.59 8.20 -4.03
CA GLY A 151 -13.45 7.33 -4.34
C GLY A 151 -12.57 7.04 -3.13
N LEU A 152 -12.40 8.02 -2.24
CA LEU A 152 -11.69 7.80 -0.97
C LEU A 152 -12.44 6.81 -0.07
N VAL A 153 -13.77 6.89 -0.01
CA VAL A 153 -14.58 5.90 0.73
C VAL A 153 -14.40 4.50 0.14
N ILE A 154 -14.43 4.37 -1.19
CA ILE A 154 -14.21 3.08 -1.88
C ILE A 154 -12.81 2.53 -1.56
N GLN A 155 -11.77 3.35 -1.56
CA GLN A 155 -10.42 2.93 -1.18
C GLN A 155 -10.33 2.47 0.28
N SER A 156 -10.99 3.18 1.20
CA SER A 156 -11.06 2.76 2.61
C SER A 156 -11.72 1.39 2.74
N VAL A 157 -12.80 1.12 2.00
CA VAL A 157 -13.42 -0.22 1.97
C VAL A 157 -12.44 -1.24 1.37
N ALA A 158 -11.76 -0.92 0.26
CA ALA A 158 -10.75 -1.80 -0.35
C ALA A 158 -9.67 -2.21 0.66
N MET A 159 -9.25 -1.28 1.51
CA MET A 159 -8.25 -1.50 2.55
C MET A 159 -8.73 -2.45 3.65
N LEU A 160 -10.00 -2.34 4.04
CA LEU A 160 -10.60 -3.32 4.96
C LEU A 160 -10.68 -4.71 4.31
N VAL A 161 -11.01 -4.81 3.02
CA VAL A 161 -11.02 -6.10 2.32
C VAL A 161 -9.61 -6.67 2.19
N GLU A 162 -8.59 -5.84 1.92
CA GLU A 162 -7.18 -6.26 1.90
C GLU A 162 -6.74 -6.89 3.22
N VAL A 163 -7.11 -6.29 4.35
CA VAL A 163 -6.86 -6.87 5.68
C VAL A 163 -7.43 -8.28 5.79
N VAL A 164 -8.66 -8.50 5.31
CA VAL A 164 -9.29 -9.82 5.28
C VAL A 164 -8.57 -10.77 4.33
N VAL A 165 -8.12 -10.28 3.16
CA VAL A 165 -7.33 -11.08 2.21
C VAL A 165 -6.02 -11.55 2.85
N ILE A 166 -5.30 -10.66 3.52
CA ILE A 166 -4.07 -11.01 4.25
C ILE A 166 -4.38 -12.05 5.34
N LEU A 167 -5.47 -11.87 6.09
CA LEU A 167 -5.95 -12.85 7.08
C LEU A 167 -6.34 -14.21 6.46
N SER A 168 -6.76 -14.25 5.20
CA SER A 168 -7.11 -15.49 4.50
C SER A 168 -5.91 -16.26 3.96
N LEU A 169 -4.71 -15.65 3.93
CA LEU A 169 -3.52 -16.28 3.35
C LEU A 169 -3.16 -17.58 4.08
N GLN A 170 -2.85 -18.62 3.30
CA GLN A 170 -2.48 -19.95 3.76
C GLN A 170 -0.95 -20.17 3.70
N PRO A 171 -0.37 -20.97 4.61
CA PRO A 171 1.05 -21.28 4.57
C PRO A 171 1.43 -22.00 3.26
N PRO A 172 2.62 -21.72 2.67
CA PRO A 172 3.09 -22.41 1.48
C PRO A 172 3.17 -23.93 1.70
N GLY A 173 2.55 -24.73 0.84
CA GLY A 173 2.55 -26.19 0.94
C GLY A 173 1.52 -26.78 1.91
N GLY A 174 0.68 -25.96 2.53
CA GLY A 174 -0.45 -26.39 3.38
C GLY A 174 -1.76 -26.64 2.61
N GLY A 175 -1.73 -26.64 1.28
CA GLY A 175 -2.89 -26.98 0.45
C GLY A 175 -3.08 -28.50 0.43
N GLY A 176 -4.22 -28.98 0.95
CA GLY A 176 -4.72 -30.32 0.69
C GLY A 176 -5.22 -30.50 -0.74
#